data_AF-A0A158CJT7-F1
#
_entry.id   AF-A0A158CJT7-F1
#
_cell.length_a   1.000
_cell.length_b   1.000
_cell.length_c   1.000
_cell.angle_alpha   90.00
_cell.angle_beta   90.00
_cell.angle_gamma   90.00
#
_symmetry.space_group_name_H-M   'P 1'
#
loop_
_entity.id
_entity.type
_entity.pdbx_description
1 polymer ?
#
loop_
_entity_poly.entity_id
_entity_poly.type
_entity_poly.pdbx_seq_one_letter_code
_entity_poly.pdbx_strand_id
1 'polypeptide(L)' 'MLTDRFIGSDALTAADREIISQGLTALLRERSVAYEIAVDVALSRGLARPDVRDFGLPDILRLSRII' A
#
# COMPACT_ATOMS: atom_id res chain seq x y z
N MET A 1 11.53 -24.85 -7.57
CA MET A 1 11.23 -23.45 -7.91
C MET A 1 9.77 -23.36 -8.29
N LEU A 2 8.90 -23.03 -7.33
CA LEU A 2 7.54 -22.62 -7.63
C LEU A 2 7.63 -21.13 -7.94
N THR A 3 7.60 -20.78 -9.22
CA THR A 3 7.28 -19.43 -9.66
C THR A 3 5.91 -19.10 -9.11
N ASP A 4 5.88 -18.41 -7.97
CA ASP A 4 4.72 -17.77 -7.38
C ASP A 4 4.29 -16.63 -8.30
N ARG A 5 3.74 -17.03 -9.45
CA ARG A 5 3.00 -16.16 -10.34
C ARG A 5 1.78 -15.79 -9.53
N PHE A 6 1.87 -14.65 -8.84
CA PHE A 6 0.78 -13.93 -8.19
C PHE A 6 -0.51 -14.36 -8.87
N ILE A 7 -1.31 -15.19 -8.19
CA ILE A 7 -2.51 -15.81 -8.77
C ILE A 7 -3.24 -14.67 -9.47
N GLY A 8 -3.31 -14.74 -10.80
CA GLY A 8 -3.91 -13.64 -11.58
C GLY A 8 -5.27 -13.36 -10.96
N SER A 9 -5.65 -12.08 -10.83
CA SER A 9 -6.87 -11.68 -10.11
C SER A 9 -8.06 -12.56 -10.46
N ASP A 10 -8.16 -12.97 -11.73
CA ASP A 10 -9.22 -13.80 -12.30
C ASP A 10 -9.34 -15.20 -11.69
N ALA A 11 -8.31 -15.71 -11.03
CA ALA A 11 -8.29 -17.00 -10.34
C ALA A 11 -8.53 -16.89 -8.82
N LEU A 12 -8.68 -15.68 -8.27
CA LEU A 12 -9.00 -15.46 -6.86
C LEU A 12 -10.50 -15.64 -6.61
N THR A 13 -10.85 -16.42 -5.59
CA THR A 13 -12.23 -16.48 -5.10
C THR A 13 -12.60 -15.18 -4.38
N ALA A 14 -13.89 -14.98 -4.13
CA ALA A 14 -14.36 -13.83 -3.34
C ALA A 14 -13.75 -13.80 -1.93
N ALA A 15 -13.54 -14.98 -1.31
CA ALA A 15 -12.92 -15.08 0.00
C ALA A 15 -11.43 -14.69 -0.02
N ASP A 16 -10.69 -15.09 -1.06
CA ASP A 16 -9.29 -14.71 -1.22
C ASP A 16 -9.16 -13.19 -1.39
N ARG A 17 -10.04 -12.59 -2.22
CA ARG A 17 -10.06 -11.14 -2.45
C ARG A 17 -10.35 -10.36 -1.16
N GLU A 18 -11.28 -10.84 -0.35
CA GLU A 18 -11.59 -10.23 0.94
C GLU A 18 -10.39 -10.24 1.89
N ILE A 19 -9.69 -11.38 2.03
CA ILE A 19 -8.49 -11.48 2.86
C ILE A 19 -7.38 -10.55 2.36
N ILE A 20 -7.16 -10.51 1.05
CA ILE A 20 -6.15 -9.62 0.45
C ILE A 20 -6.53 -8.16 0.66
N SER A 21 -7.81 -7.79 0.50
CA SER A 21 -8.33 -6.44 0.72
C SER A 21 -8.10 -5.97 2.17
N GLN A 22 -8.31 -6.85 3.15
CA GLN A 22 -8.03 -6.58 4.56
C GLN A 22 -6.53 -6.32 4.78
N GLY A 23 -5.66 -7.14 4.19
CA GLY A 23 -4.22 -6.96 4.25
C GLY A 23 -3.75 -5.64 3.63
N LEU A 24 -4.27 -5.29 2.45
CA LEU A 24 -3.96 -4.01 1.78
C LEU A 24 -4.47 -2.82 2.58
N THR A 25 -5.63 -2.92 3.22
CA THR A 25 -6.18 -1.88 4.09
C THR A 25 -5.29 -1.64 5.31
N ALA A 26 -4.86 -2.72 5.98
CA ALA A 26 -3.93 -2.62 7.10
C ALA A 26 -2.59 -2.00 6.68
N LEU A 27 -2.04 -2.45 5.55
CA LEU A 27 -0.78 -1.93 5.03
C LEU A 27 -0.87 -0.45 4.62
N LEU A 28 -1.99 -0.04 4.01
CA LEU A 28 -2.26 1.35 3.66
C LEU A 28 -2.26 2.23 4.90
N ARG A 29 -2.93 1.80 5.98
CA ARG A 29 -2.97 2.52 7.25
C ARG A 29 -1.56 2.76 7.80
N GLU A 30 -0.77 1.70 7.98
CA GLU A 30 0.57 1.83 8.58
C GLU A 30 1.51 2.70 7.72
N ARG A 31 1.48 2.55 6.39
CA ARG A 31 2.30 3.38 5.50
C ARG A 31 1.85 4.83 5.42
N SER A 32 0.54 5.08 5.56
CA SER A 32 0.02 6.45 5.63
C SER A 32 0.49 7.14 6.90
N VAL A 33 0.45 6.44 8.05
CA VAL A 33 1.01 6.95 9.31
C VAL A 33 2.51 7.26 9.17
N ALA A 34 3.28 6.36 8.55
CA ALA A 34 4.71 6.60 8.32
C ALA A 34 4.97 7.83 7.44
N TYR A 35 4.15 8.03 6.40
CA TYR A 35 4.23 9.22 5.55
C TYR A 35 3.95 10.51 6.33
N GLU A 36 2.88 10.55 7.12
CA GLU A 36 2.53 11.73 7.92
C GLU A 36 3.64 12.07 8.93
N ILE A 37 4.21 11.08 9.61
CA ILE A 37 5.37 11.29 10.51
C ILE A 37 6.56 11.90 9.74
N ALA A 38 6.84 11.42 8.53
CA ALA A 38 7.92 11.96 7.71
C ALA A 38 7.64 13.39 7.21
N VAL A 39 6.38 13.70 6.90
CA VAL A 39 5.92 15.06 6.58
C VAL A 39 6.13 15.98 7.77
N ASP A 40 5.71 15.59 8.97
CA ASP A 40 5.87 16.40 10.18
C ASP A 40 7.35 16.71 10.45
N VAL A 41 8.23 15.70 10.32
CA VAL A 41 9.67 15.89 10.46
C VAL A 41 10.22 16.83 9.38
N ALA A 42 9.83 16.67 8.12
CA ALA A 42 10.28 17.54 7.03
C ALA A 42 9.85 19.00 7.24
N LEU A 43 8.57 19.21 7.59
CA LEU A 43 8.01 20.54 7.84
C LEU A 43 8.67 21.22 9.04
N SER A 44 8.93 20.50 10.13
CA SER A 44 9.63 21.04 11.30
C SER A 44 11.07 21.49 10.99
N ARG A 45 11.66 20.99 9.91
CA ARG A 45 13.01 21.33 9.45
C ARG A 45 13.03 22.32 8.28
N GLY A 46 11.86 22.82 7.83
CA GLY A 46 11.76 23.69 6.66
C GLY A 46 12.13 23.01 5.33
N LEU A 47 12.04 21.69 5.27
CA LEU A 47 12.31 20.89 4.07
C LEU A 47 11.02 20.67 3.26
N ALA A 48 11.19 20.31 1.99
CA ALA A 48 10.07 19.88 1.14
C ALA A 48 9.43 18.60 1.68
N ARG A 49 8.12 18.44 1.42
CA ARG A 49 7.40 17.21 1.79
C ARG A 49 7.97 16.00 1.02
N PRO A 50 8.09 14.83 1.66
CA PRO A 50 8.41 13.59 0.97
C PRO A 50 7.36 13.23 -0.10
N ASP A 51 7.75 12.42 -1.08
CA ASP A 51 6.80 11.93 -2.07
C ASP A 51 6.02 10.73 -1.51
N VAL A 52 4.70 10.70 -1.71
CA VAL A 52 3.85 9.58 -1.31
C VAL A 52 4.26 8.24 -1.97
N ARG A 53 4.96 8.31 -3.11
CA ARG A 53 5.53 7.15 -3.81
C ARG A 53 6.66 6.49 -3.02
N ASP A 54 7.42 7.24 -2.24
CA ASP A 54 8.48 6.69 -1.37
C ASP A 54 7.88 5.78 -0.27
N PHE A 55 6.60 5.96 0.03
CA PHE A 55 5.82 5.15 0.97
C PHE A 55 4.95 4.10 0.27
N GLY A 56 4.95 4.03 -1.07
CA GLY A 56 4.21 3.07 -1.88
C GLY A 56 2.68 3.18 -1.77
N LEU A 57 2.14 4.31 -1.31
CA LEU A 57 0.69 4.50 -1.17
C LEU A 57 -0.07 4.34 -2.49
N PRO A 58 0.40 4.90 -3.62
CA PRO A 58 -0.30 4.75 -4.90
C PRO A 58 -0.40 3.29 -5.37
N ASP A 59 0.64 2.49 -5.13
CA ASP A 59 0.63 1.08 -5.52
C ASP A 59 -0.34 0.25 -4.69
N ILE A 60 -0.43 0.51 -3.37
CA ILE A 60 -1.40 -0.16 -2.51
C ILE A 60 -2.81 0.19 -2.95
N LEU A 61 -3.10 1.47 -3.19
CA LEU A 61 -4.41 1.91 -3.68
C LEU A 61 -4.75 1.32 -5.06
N ARG A 62 -3.75 1.19 -5.94
CA ARG A 62 -3.93 0.55 -7.24
C ARG A 62 -4.26 -0.94 -7.08
N LEU A 63 -3.54 -1.65 -6.21
CA LEU A 63 -3.81 -3.06 -5.93
C LEU A 63 -5.21 -3.25 -5.32
N SER A 64 -5.62 -2.40 -4.38
CA SER A 64 -6.95 -2.46 -3.76
C SER A 64 -8.11 -2.25 -4.74
N ARG A 65 -7.88 -1.67 -5.92
CA ARG A 65 -8.90 -1.51 -6.96
C ARG A 65 -8.99 -2.70 -7.92
N ILE A 66 -7.94 -3.52 -7.98
CA ILE A 66 -7.82 -4.67 -8.89
C ILE A 66 -8.24 -5.96 -8.19
N ILE A 67 -8.06 -6.01 -6.87
CA ILE A 67 -8.50 -7.10 -5.99
C ILE A 67 -10.01 -7.03 -5.76
#